data_AF-A0A7S2XAN6-F1
#
_entry.id   AF-A0A7S2XAN6-F1
#
_cell.length_a   1.000
_cell.length_b   1.000
_cell.length_c   1.000
_cell.angle_alpha   90.00
_cell.angle_beta   90.00
_cell.angle_gamma   90.00
#
_symmetry.space_group_name_H-M   'P 1'
#
loop_
_entity.id
_entity.type
_entity.pdbx_description
1 polymer ?
#
loop_
_entity_poly.entity_id
_entity_poly.type
_entity_poly.pdbx_seq_one_letter_code
_entity_poly.pdbx_strand_id
1 'polypeptide(L)'
;AGLLTLFLEDIKGDNAPYPGVGKGHTELQAVVCELLFTIVVVKVMLDADERKLLSLAARHALPEEGTFFGLGVGMATIGGGISAGPISGAVFNPAVGTGLLLVHGHVERIWIYWTGPVLGAVIASGIWRGAPQW
;
A
#
# COMPACT_ATOMS: atom_id res chain seq x y z
N ALA A 1 17.46 -30.38 3.01
CA ALA A 1 16.73 -29.10 3.06
C ALA A 1 15.28 -29.39 2.68
N GLY A 2 14.31 -29.00 3.51
CA GLY A 2 12.88 -29.17 3.21
C GLY A 2 12.36 -28.12 2.22
N LEU A 3 11.14 -28.32 1.71
CA LEU A 3 10.46 -27.36 0.82
C LEU A 3 10.43 -25.95 1.43
N LEU A 4 10.18 -25.86 2.74
CA LEU A 4 10.17 -24.59 3.48
C LEU A 4 11.55 -23.88 3.45
N THR A 5 12.65 -24.62 3.59
CA THR A 5 13.99 -24.02 3.53
C THR A 5 14.35 -23.56 2.11
N LEU A 6 13.90 -24.27 1.07
CA LEU A 6 14.08 -23.84 -0.32
C LEU A 6 13.30 -22.55 -0.63
N PHE A 7 12.06 -22.44 -0.17
CA PHE A 7 11.29 -21.19 -0.30
C PHE A 7 11.92 -20.04 0.47
N LEU A 8 12.43 -20.30 1.68
CA LEU A 8 13.09 -19.25 2.47
C LEU A 8 14.43 -18.83 1.86
N GLU A 9 15.18 -19.74 1.26
CA GLU A 9 16.42 -19.42 0.54
C GLU A 9 16.15 -18.61 -0.74
N ASP A 10 15.07 -18.91 -1.46
CA ASP A 10 14.65 -18.12 -2.64
C ASP A 10 14.21 -16.70 -2.26
N ILE A 11 13.46 -16.54 -1.15
CA ILE A 11 13.07 -15.22 -0.65
C ILE A 11 14.25 -14.47 -0.02
N LYS A 12 15.21 -15.18 0.59
CA LYS A 12 16.42 -14.58 1.18
C LYS A 12 17.56 -14.38 0.20
N GLY A 13 17.43 -14.81 -1.05
CA GLY A 13 18.50 -14.68 -2.02
C GLY A 13 18.98 -13.23 -2.08
N ASP A 14 20.29 -13.02 -2.19
CA ASP A 14 20.95 -11.69 -2.18
C ASP A 14 20.39 -10.69 -3.23
N ASN A 15 19.56 -11.16 -4.17
CA ASN A 15 18.91 -10.37 -5.21
C ASN A 15 17.45 -10.02 -4.93
N ALA A 16 16.86 -10.48 -3.83
CA ALA A 16 15.48 -10.19 -3.48
C ALA A 16 15.35 -8.70 -3.09
N PRO A 17 14.50 -7.91 -3.79
CA PRO A 17 14.32 -6.50 -3.46
C PRO A 17 13.63 -6.38 -2.10
N TYR A 18 14.35 -5.84 -1.11
CA TYR A 18 13.73 -5.43 0.15
C TYR A 18 13.39 -3.94 0.11
N PRO A 19 12.31 -3.53 0.80
CA PRO A 19 11.94 -2.12 0.86
C PRO A 19 13.00 -1.35 1.65
N GLY A 20 13.57 -0.34 1.02
CA GLY A 20 14.60 0.51 1.62
C GLY A 20 14.62 1.88 0.98
N VAL A 21 15.34 2.79 1.61
CA VAL A 21 15.55 4.13 1.06
C VAL A 21 16.48 4.03 -0.14
N GLY A 22 16.06 4.57 -1.28
CA GLY A 22 16.84 4.57 -2.51
C GLY A 22 18.21 5.25 -2.37
N LYS A 23 19.17 4.83 -3.19
CA LYS A 23 20.51 5.44 -3.21
C LYS A 23 20.39 6.95 -3.54
N GLY A 24 20.86 7.80 -2.62
CA GLY A 24 20.81 9.26 -2.77
C GLY A 24 19.52 9.93 -2.29
N HIS A 25 18.59 9.17 -1.72
CA HIS A 25 17.36 9.69 -1.13
C HIS A 25 17.44 9.75 0.40
N THR A 26 16.71 10.69 1.00
CA THR A 26 16.65 10.84 2.45
C THR A 26 15.51 9.99 3.04
N GLU A 27 15.63 9.63 4.31
CA GLU A 27 14.56 8.92 5.03
C GLU A 27 13.26 9.71 5.06
N LEU A 28 13.35 11.05 5.13
CA LEU A 28 12.20 11.92 5.04
C LEU A 28 11.49 11.82 3.69
N GLN A 29 12.23 11.76 2.58
CA GLN A 29 11.63 11.56 1.25
C GLN A 29 10.90 10.22 1.18
N ALA A 30 11.47 9.17 1.77
CA ALA A 30 10.81 7.87 1.83
C ALA A 30 9.52 7.90 2.67
N VAL A 31 9.53 8.53 3.84
CA VAL A 31 8.32 8.72 4.67
C VAL A 31 7.25 9.50 3.92
N VAL A 32 7.63 10.59 3.23
CA VAL A 32 6.69 11.42 2.46
C VAL A 32 6.11 10.64 1.29
N CYS A 33 6.92 9.86 0.56
CA CYS A 33 6.43 8.99 -0.51
C CYS A 33 5.43 7.94 0.01
N GLU A 34 5.80 7.22 1.08
CA GLU A 34 4.93 6.23 1.71
C GLU A 34 3.62 6.85 2.19
N LEU A 35 3.66 8.05 2.78
CA LEU A 35 2.49 8.80 3.22
C LEU A 35 1.57 9.19 2.06
N LEU A 36 2.12 9.85 1.04
CA LEU A 36 1.33 10.38 -0.09
C LEU A 36 0.65 9.27 -0.89
N PHE A 37 1.39 8.20 -1.20
CA PHE A 37 0.81 7.09 -1.95
C PHE A 37 -0.14 6.25 -1.10
N THR A 38 0.07 6.13 0.21
CA THR A 38 -0.93 5.52 1.09
C THR A 38 -2.22 6.35 1.13
N ILE A 39 -2.14 7.69 1.09
CA ILE A 39 -3.35 8.52 0.95
C ILE A 39 -4.12 8.13 -0.30
N VAL A 40 -3.44 8.02 -1.45
CA VAL A 40 -4.08 7.65 -2.73
C VAL A 40 -4.72 6.27 -2.64
N VAL A 41 -3.98 5.26 -2.20
CA VAL A 41 -4.46 3.87 -2.14
C VAL A 41 -5.66 3.75 -1.18
N VAL A 42 -5.57 4.32 0.02
CA VAL A 42 -6.67 4.26 1.00
C VAL A 42 -7.88 5.05 0.53
N LYS A 43 -7.68 6.22 -0.08
CA LYS A 43 -8.79 7.01 -0.62
C LYS A 43 -9.51 6.29 -1.76
N VAL A 44 -8.76 5.61 -2.64
CA VAL A 44 -9.34 4.76 -3.69
C VAL A 44 -10.14 3.60 -3.10
N MET A 45 -9.66 2.97 -2.01
CA MET A 45 -10.40 1.92 -1.31
C MET A 45 -11.71 2.44 -0.71
N LEU A 46 -11.67 3.58 -0.01
CA LEU A 46 -12.84 4.17 0.64
C LEU A 46 -13.89 4.61 -0.38
N ASP A 47 -13.49 5.32 -1.45
CA ASP A 47 -14.40 5.72 -2.53
C ASP A 47 -15.02 4.52 -3.24
N ALA A 48 -14.27 3.42 -3.36
CA ALA A 48 -14.75 2.20 -4.00
C ALA A 48 -15.67 1.39 -3.08
N ASP A 49 -15.49 1.44 -1.76
CA ASP A 49 -16.38 0.82 -0.78
C ASP A 49 -17.72 1.57 -0.66
N GLU A 50 -17.71 2.90 -0.69
CA GLU A 50 -18.93 3.71 -0.70
C GLU A 50 -19.82 3.41 -1.91
N ARG A 51 -19.23 3.27 -3.10
CA ARG A 51 -19.95 2.81 -4.30
C ARG A 51 -20.51 1.39 -4.14
N LYS A 52 -19.87 0.55 -3.33
CA LYS A 52 -20.35 -0.79 -3.01
C LYS A 52 -21.53 -0.74 -2.04
N LEU A 53 -21.52 0.14 -1.04
CA LEU A 53 -22.66 0.35 -0.15
C LEU A 53 -23.86 0.97 -0.88
N LEU A 54 -23.62 1.92 -1.78
CA LEU A 54 -24.67 2.50 -2.63
C LEU A 54 -25.29 1.44 -3.55
N SER A 55 -24.46 0.60 -4.18
CA SER A 55 -24.95 -0.48 -5.03
C SER A 55 -25.66 -1.58 -4.22
N LEU A 56 -25.17 -1.94 -3.02
CA LEU A 56 -25.85 -2.85 -2.08
C LEU A 56 -27.21 -2.31 -1.61
N ALA A 57 -27.35 -1.00 -1.38
CA ALA A 57 -28.64 -0.36 -1.06
C ALA A 57 -29.57 -0.31 -2.29
N ALA A 58 -29.01 -0.16 -3.49
CA ALA A 58 -29.73 -0.20 -4.77
C ALA A 58 -30.02 -1.62 -5.29
N ARG A 59 -29.57 -2.68 -4.60
CA ARG A 59 -29.68 -4.09 -5.03
C ARG A 59 -31.10 -4.64 -5.21
N HIS A 60 -32.14 -3.85 -4.98
CA HIS A 60 -33.47 -4.21 -5.47
C HIS A 60 -33.69 -3.89 -6.96
N ALA A 61 -32.75 -3.26 -7.68
CA ALA A 61 -33.04 -2.78 -9.04
C ALA A 61 -31.96 -2.86 -10.14
N LEU A 62 -30.67 -3.16 -9.90
CA LEU A 62 -29.65 -3.05 -10.97
C LEU A 62 -28.65 -4.22 -11.10
N PRO A 63 -28.13 -4.50 -12.31
CA PRO A 63 -27.12 -5.53 -12.58
C PRO A 63 -25.79 -5.22 -11.87
N GLU A 64 -24.89 -6.20 -11.74
CA GLU A 64 -23.63 -6.08 -10.99
C GLU A 64 -22.66 -5.00 -11.52
N GLU A 65 -22.80 -3.75 -11.09
CA GLU A 65 -21.87 -2.66 -11.43
C GLU A 65 -20.66 -2.55 -10.46
N GLY A 66 -20.29 -3.64 -9.79
CA GLY A 66 -19.37 -3.65 -8.63
C GLY A 66 -17.93 -4.09 -8.86
N THR A 67 -17.46 -4.26 -10.11
CA THR A 67 -16.31 -5.14 -10.40
C THR A 67 -14.94 -4.45 -10.46
N PHE A 68 -14.86 -3.12 -10.35
CA PHE A 68 -13.59 -2.39 -10.56
C PHE A 68 -12.81 -2.02 -9.28
N PHE A 69 -13.26 -2.46 -8.09
CA PHE A 69 -12.54 -2.19 -6.83
C PHE A 69 -11.08 -2.64 -6.89
N GLY A 70 -10.85 -3.91 -7.25
CA GLY A 70 -9.50 -4.48 -7.33
C GLY A 70 -8.65 -3.82 -8.41
N LEU A 71 -9.27 -3.42 -9.54
CA LEU A 71 -8.58 -2.71 -10.61
C LEU A 71 -8.12 -1.32 -10.15
N GLY A 72 -8.97 -0.55 -9.47
CA GLY A 72 -8.63 0.78 -8.98
C GLY A 72 -7.49 0.75 -7.96
N VAL A 73 -7.58 -0.15 -6.98
CA VAL A 73 -6.52 -0.34 -5.97
C VAL A 73 -5.23 -0.81 -6.64
N GLY A 74 -5.32 -1.77 -7.56
CA GLY A 74 -4.16 -2.29 -8.30
C GLY A 74 -3.46 -1.20 -9.13
N MET A 75 -4.21 -0.37 -9.84
CA MET A 75 -3.65 0.75 -10.60
C MET A 75 -2.97 1.79 -9.70
N ALA A 76 -3.58 2.13 -8.56
CA ALA A 76 -2.99 3.07 -7.60
C ALA A 76 -1.66 2.52 -7.03
N THR A 77 -1.64 1.24 -6.65
CA THR A 77 -0.44 0.59 -6.10
C THR A 77 0.65 0.43 -7.15
N ILE A 78 0.33 0.04 -8.39
CA ILE A 78 1.33 -0.08 -9.48
C ILE A 78 1.88 1.30 -9.86
N GLY A 79 1.01 2.31 -10.00
CA GLY A 79 1.43 3.67 -10.30
C GLY A 79 2.35 4.24 -9.20
N GLY A 80 2.04 3.96 -7.95
CA GLY A 80 2.92 4.26 -6.81
C GLY A 80 4.20 3.43 -6.81
N GLY A 81 4.15 2.16 -7.18
CA GLY A 81 5.30 1.28 -7.33
C GLY A 81 6.33 1.81 -8.31
N ILE A 82 5.87 2.24 -9.49
CA ILE A 82 6.74 2.82 -10.53
C ILE A 82 7.34 4.15 -10.08
N SER A 83 6.56 4.97 -9.36
CA SER A 83 6.94 6.34 -9.00
C SER A 83 7.80 6.42 -7.73
N ALA A 84 7.37 5.76 -6.66
CA ALA A 84 8.01 5.79 -5.34
C ALA A 84 8.91 4.58 -5.06
N GLY A 85 8.91 3.57 -5.93
CA GLY A 85 9.76 2.38 -5.80
C GLY A 85 11.25 2.74 -5.66
N PRO A 86 11.80 3.59 -6.53
CA PRO A 86 13.20 4.03 -6.42
C PRO A 86 13.54 4.84 -5.16
N ILE A 87 12.54 5.37 -4.45
CA ILE A 87 12.74 6.27 -3.30
C ILE A 87 12.54 5.53 -1.97
N SER A 88 11.46 4.76 -1.85
CA SER A 88 10.99 4.17 -0.59
C SER A 88 10.81 2.66 -0.62
N GLY A 89 10.86 2.03 -1.80
CA GLY A 89 10.43 0.64 -1.99
C GLY A 89 8.92 0.47 -2.20
N ALA A 90 8.13 1.55 -2.13
CA ALA A 90 6.71 1.61 -2.49
C ALA A 90 5.84 0.53 -1.84
N VAL A 91 5.88 0.47 -0.52
CA VAL A 91 5.21 -0.58 0.27
C VAL A 91 3.74 -0.22 0.49
N PHE A 92 3.46 1.02 0.89
CA PHE A 92 2.14 1.61 1.18
C PHE A 92 1.31 0.82 2.21
N ASN A 93 1.94 -0.09 2.95
CA ASN A 93 1.28 -1.00 3.87
C ASN A 93 2.25 -1.48 4.98
N PRO A 94 1.93 -1.23 6.26
CA PRO A 94 2.82 -1.58 7.36
C PRO A 94 3.01 -3.10 7.52
N ALA A 95 2.01 -3.92 7.18
CA ALA A 95 2.10 -5.38 7.28
C ALA A 95 3.03 -5.94 6.20
N VAL A 96 2.96 -5.41 4.98
CA VAL A 96 3.86 -5.79 3.87
C VAL A 96 5.29 -5.36 4.19
N GLY A 97 5.48 -4.13 4.66
CA GLY A 97 6.80 -3.61 5.03
C GLY A 97 7.44 -4.42 6.15
N THR A 98 6.66 -4.72 7.19
CA THR A 98 7.12 -5.56 8.31
C THR A 98 7.50 -6.96 7.84
N GLY A 99 6.67 -7.62 7.02
CA GLY A 99 6.96 -8.95 6.50
C GLY A 99 8.24 -9.00 5.67
N LEU A 100 8.41 -8.06 4.75
CA LEU A 100 9.60 -8.01 3.89
C LEU A 100 10.88 -7.71 4.69
N LEU A 101 10.83 -6.77 5.63
CA LEU A 101 12.00 -6.43 6.46
C LEU A 101 12.39 -7.56 7.42
N LEU A 102 11.42 -8.28 7.98
CA LEU A 102 11.69 -9.42 8.86
C LEU A 102 12.34 -10.58 8.10
N VAL A 103 11.91 -10.85 6.86
CA VAL A 103 12.49 -11.94 6.07
C VAL A 103 13.94 -11.65 5.67
N HIS A 104 14.25 -10.39 5.37
CA HIS A 104 15.60 -9.94 5.01
C HIS A 104 16.47 -9.55 6.21
N GLY A 105 15.91 -9.51 7.43
CA GLY A 105 16.65 -9.19 8.65
C GLY A 105 17.02 -7.71 8.83
N HIS A 106 16.42 -6.80 8.05
CA HIS A 106 16.73 -5.36 8.04
C HIS A 106 15.63 -4.54 8.72
N VAL A 107 15.50 -4.63 10.04
CA VAL A 107 14.39 -4.00 10.78
C VAL A 107 14.67 -2.54 11.20
N GLU A 108 15.86 -2.00 10.92
CA GLU A 108 16.30 -0.68 11.39
C GLU A 108 15.40 0.45 10.88
N ARG A 109 14.81 0.26 9.68
CA ARG A 109 13.98 1.24 8.98
C ARG A 109 12.48 0.91 9.05
N ILE A 110 12.08 -0.05 9.88
CA ILE A 110 10.68 -0.48 10.00
C ILE A 110 9.75 0.69 10.35
N TRP A 111 10.25 1.65 11.13
CA TRP A 111 9.47 2.81 11.55
C TRP A 111 8.95 3.64 10.38
N ILE A 112 9.69 3.74 9.26
CA ILE A 112 9.29 4.49 8.05
C ILE A 112 7.99 3.92 7.48
N TYR A 113 7.92 2.58 7.40
CA TYR A 113 6.79 1.83 6.87
C TYR A 113 5.62 1.70 7.83
N TRP A 114 5.77 2.19 9.06
CA TRP A 114 4.66 2.39 9.99
C TRP A 114 4.19 3.84 9.99
N THR A 115 5.10 4.80 10.15
CA THR A 115 4.74 6.21 10.27
C THR A 115 4.11 6.74 8.98
N GLY A 116 4.69 6.45 7.81
CA GLY A 116 4.17 6.93 6.53
C GLY A 116 2.77 6.39 6.27
N PRO A 117 2.57 5.06 6.21
CA PRO A 117 1.28 4.46 5.91
C PRO A 117 0.19 4.75 6.95
N VAL A 118 0.51 4.72 8.25
CA VAL A 118 -0.50 5.01 9.30
C VAL A 118 -0.97 6.46 9.20
N LEU A 119 -0.06 7.42 9.07
CA LEU A 119 -0.43 8.83 8.92
C LEU A 119 -1.21 9.06 7.61
N GLY A 120 -0.77 8.44 6.51
CA GLY A 120 -1.47 8.52 5.23
C GLY A 120 -2.90 7.96 5.30
N ALA A 121 -3.11 6.83 5.97
CA ALA A 121 -4.43 6.25 6.16
C ALA A 121 -5.36 7.12 7.02
N VAL A 122 -4.82 7.72 8.10
CA VAL A 122 -5.58 8.66 8.96
C VAL A 122 -6.00 9.89 8.16
N ILE A 123 -5.08 10.48 7.38
CA ILE A 123 -5.37 11.65 6.54
C ILE A 123 -6.41 11.30 5.47
N ALA A 124 -6.26 10.18 4.76
CA ALA A 124 -7.23 9.73 3.76
C ALA A 124 -8.62 9.52 4.36
N SER A 125 -8.70 8.90 5.54
CA SER A 125 -9.96 8.71 6.27
C SER A 125 -10.60 10.04 6.67
N GLY A 126 -9.79 11.03 7.08
CA GLY A 126 -10.26 12.38 7.38
C GLY A 126 -10.78 13.11 6.15
N ILE A 127 -10.06 13.03 5.02
CA ILE A 127 -10.48 13.61 3.74
C ILE A 127 -11.80 13.00 3.28
N TRP A 128 -11.90 11.67 3.30
CA TRP A 128 -13.11 10.96 2.87
C TRP A 128 -14.32 11.32 3.75
N ARG A 129 -14.13 11.45 5.08
CA ARG A 129 -15.20 11.90 5.99
C ARG A 129 -15.66 13.34 5.75
N GLY A 130 -14.75 14.21 5.31
CA GLY A 130 -15.05 15.62 5.03
C GLY A 130 -15.52 15.89 3.60
N ALA A 131 -15.43 14.90 2.71
CA ALA A 131 -15.80 15.04 1.31
C ALA A 131 -17.33 15.02 1.14
N PRO A 132 -17.90 15.88 0.28
CA PRO A 132 -19.30 15.77 -0.13
C PRO A 132 -19.55 14.48 -0.93
N GLN A 133 -20.47 13.64 -0.45
CA GLN A 133 -20.79 12.32 -0.99
C GLN A 133 -21.87 12.33 -2.10
N TRP A 134 -21.96 13.41 -2.90
CA TRP A 134 -23.05 13.61 -3.85
C TRP A 134 -23.03 12.62 -5.03
#